data_AF-A0AAV5X830-F1
#
_entry.id   AF-A0AAV5X830-F1
#
_cell.length_a   1.000
_cell.length_b   1.000
_cell.length_c   1.000
_cell.angle_alpha   90.00
_cell.angle_beta   90.00
_cell.angle_gamma   90.00
#
_symmetry.space_group_name_H-M   'P 1'
#
loop_
_entity.id
_entity.type
_entity.pdbx_description
1 polymer ?
#
loop_
_entity_poly.entity_id
_entity_poly.type
_entity_poly.pdbx_seq_one_letter_code
_entity_poly.pdbx_strand_id
1 'polypeptide(L)'
;MTSLYEPPTSHIIAGGLMLIGMYAAARSARLIVGGLRDARPLDLVRGIRLSVLALVAELCAIGFLSAQTGFVTLAAIILAEELYETGLLAAVIRLGERGTAERLTPP
;
A
#
# COMPACT_ATOMS: atom_id res chain seq x y z
N MET A 1 -7.78 18.66 -24.21
CA MET A 1 -7.26 18.16 -22.92
C MET A 1 -8.42 17.47 -22.24
N THR A 2 -8.42 16.14 -22.15
CA THR A 2 -9.46 15.39 -21.43
C THR A 2 -9.28 15.64 -19.93
N SER A 3 -10.22 16.33 -19.29
CA SER A 3 -10.16 16.62 -17.87
C SER A 3 -10.38 15.34 -17.07
N LEU A 4 -9.39 14.91 -16.29
CA LEU A 4 -9.45 13.73 -15.41
C LEU A 4 -10.64 13.78 -14.41
N TYR A 5 -11.17 14.97 -14.16
CA TYR A 5 -12.26 15.22 -13.23
C TYR A 5 -13.64 15.28 -13.90
N GLU A 6 -13.70 15.30 -15.24
CA GLU A 6 -14.99 15.36 -15.94
C GLU A 6 -15.69 13.99 -15.97
N PRO A 7 -17.01 13.95 -15.71
CA PRO A 7 -17.82 12.78 -16.03
C PRO A 7 -17.76 12.49 -17.54
N PRO A 8 -17.73 11.21 -17.97
CA PRO A 8 -17.85 9.98 -17.16
C PRO A 8 -16.51 9.43 -16.63
N THR A 9 -15.37 10.00 -17.04
CA THR A 9 -14.03 9.47 -16.75
C THR A 9 -13.73 9.37 -15.26
N SER A 10 -14.07 10.41 -14.49
CA SER A 10 -13.88 10.42 -13.03
C SER A 10 -14.66 9.31 -12.32
N HIS A 11 -15.89 9.01 -12.78
CA HIS A 11 -16.71 7.94 -12.22
C HIS A 11 -16.15 6.55 -12.50
N ILE A 12 -15.60 6.33 -13.71
CA ILE A 12 -14.96 5.05 -14.07
C ILE A 12 -13.71 4.83 -13.21
N ILE A 13 -12.87 5.86 -13.07
CA ILE A 13 -11.66 5.81 -12.24
C ILE A 13 -12.02 5.57 -10.78
N ALA A 14 -12.95 6.35 -10.22
CA ALA A 14 -13.39 6.21 -8.85
C ALA A 14 -14.02 4.83 -8.59
N GLY A 15 -14.87 4.34 -9.51
CA GLY A 15 -15.46 3.01 -9.41
C GLY A 15 -14.41 1.90 -9.38
N GLY A 16 -13.41 1.97 -10.26
CA GLY A 16 -12.27 1.04 -10.25
C GLY A 16 -11.47 1.10 -8.95
N LEU A 17 -11.17 2.30 -8.46
CA LEU A 17 -10.46 2.51 -7.20
C LEU A 17 -11.24 1.97 -6.01
N MET A 18 -12.57 2.14 -5.96
CA MET A 18 -13.41 1.59 -4.90
C MET A 18 -13.39 0.06 -4.91
N LEU A 19 -13.47 -0.58 -6.08
CA LEU A 19 -13.41 -2.05 -6.18
C LEU A 19 -12.05 -2.58 -5.73
N ILE A 20 -10.96 -1.96 -6.17
CA ILE A 20 -9.60 -2.32 -5.76
C ILE A 20 -9.42 -2.09 -4.26
N GLY A 21 -9.89 -0.96 -3.73
CA GLY A 21 -9.83 -0.60 -2.32
C GLY A 21 -10.57 -1.60 -1.44
N MET A 22 -11.82 -1.95 -1.78
CA MET A 22 -12.59 -2.96 -1.05
C MET A 22 -11.92 -4.33 -1.06
N TYR A 23 -11.42 -4.77 -2.23
CA TYR A 23 -10.71 -6.04 -2.34
C TYR A 23 -9.44 -6.05 -1.48
N ALA A 24 -8.66 -4.97 -1.53
CA ALA A 24 -7.44 -4.81 -0.74
C ALA A 24 -7.74 -4.79 0.76
N ALA A 25 -8.80 -4.09 1.20
CA ALA A 25 -9.24 -4.05 2.60
C ALA A 25 -9.71 -5.42 3.11
N ALA A 26 -10.50 -6.14 2.31
CA ALA A 26 -10.94 -7.48 2.69
C ALA A 26 -9.76 -8.46 2.81
N ARG A 27 -8.80 -8.35 1.88
CA ARG A 27 -7.59 -9.18 1.89
C ARG A 27 -6.66 -8.81 3.05
N SER A 28 -6.49 -7.52 3.35
CA SER A 28 -5.66 -7.06 4.45
C SER A 28 -6.19 -7.53 5.79
N ALA A 29 -7.50 -7.42 6.02
CA ALA A 29 -8.14 -7.90 7.24
C ALA A 29 -7.89 -9.40 7.46
N ARG A 30 -8.02 -10.22 6.41
CA ARG A 30 -7.74 -11.67 6.49
C ARG A 30 -6.29 -11.96 6.86
N LEU A 31 -5.34 -11.22 6.28
CA LEU A 31 -3.91 -11.39 6.56
C LEU A 31 -3.53 -10.92 7.97
N ILE A 32 -4.11 -9.82 8.46
CA ILE A 32 -3.89 -9.34 9.82
C ILE A 32 -4.45 -10.35 10.82
N VAL A 33 -5.69 -10.79 10.63
CA VAL A 33 -6.33 -11.77 11.53
C VAL A 33 -5.57 -13.10 11.52
N GLY A 34 -5.20 -13.60 10.33
CA GLY A 34 -4.40 -14.83 10.20
C GLY A 34 -3.00 -14.69 10.81
N GLY A 35 -2.31 -13.59 10.52
CA GLY A 35 -0.96 -13.31 11.05
C GLY A 35 -0.94 -13.16 12.57
N LEU A 36 -1.97 -12.53 13.15
CA LEU A 36 -2.12 -12.40 14.60
C LEU A 36 -2.45 -13.74 15.25
N ARG A 37 -3.30 -14.55 14.61
CA ARG A 37 -3.71 -15.87 15.11
C ARG A 37 -2.58 -16.89 15.06
N ASP A 38 -1.78 -16.87 14.00
CA ASP A 38 -0.72 -17.86 13.74
C ASP A 38 0.68 -17.34 14.13
N ALA A 39 0.77 -16.18 14.78
CA ALA A 39 2.01 -15.49 15.15
C ALA A 39 3.01 -15.36 13.98
N ARG A 40 2.51 -15.03 12.79
CA ARG A 40 3.28 -14.86 11.55
C ARG A 40 3.54 -13.38 11.27
N PRO A 41 4.69 -12.82 11.70
CA PRO A 41 4.95 -11.38 11.57
C PRO A 41 4.96 -10.88 10.13
N LEU A 42 5.35 -11.74 9.17
CA LEU A 42 5.35 -11.39 7.75
C LEU A 42 3.93 -11.16 7.18
N ASP A 43 2.96 -11.96 7.63
CA ASP A 43 1.57 -11.84 7.18
C ASP A 43 0.91 -10.60 7.79
N LEU A 44 1.29 -10.23 9.02
CA LEU A 44 0.88 -8.98 9.65
C LEU A 44 1.38 -7.76 8.85
N VAL A 45 2.67 -7.72 8.48
CA VAL A 45 3.27 -6.62 7.69
C VAL A 45 2.62 -6.53 6.31
N ARG A 46 2.40 -7.66 5.63
CA ARG A 46 1.69 -7.69 4.34
C ARG A 46 0.25 -7.21 4.47
N GLY A 47 -0.41 -7.57 5.57
CA GLY A 47 -1.74 -7.09 5.93
C GLY A 47 -1.77 -5.57 6.08
N ILE A 48 -0.90 -5.00 6.91
CA ILE A 48 -0.79 -3.54 7.11
C ILE A 48 -0.55 -2.82 5.79
N ARG A 49 0.42 -3.29 4.98
CA ARG A 49 0.72 -2.70 3.67
C ARG A 49 -0.48 -2.68 2.73
N LEU A 50 -1.25 -3.77 2.70
CA LEU A 50 -2.48 -3.85 1.91
C LEU A 50 -3.58 -2.94 2.47
N SER A 51 -3.66 -2.73 3.78
CA SER A 51 -4.57 -1.76 4.38
C SER A 51 -4.22 -0.33 3.96
N VAL A 52 -2.93 0.04 3.93
CA VAL A 52 -2.52 1.37 3.45
C VAL A 52 -2.86 1.55 1.97
N LEU A 53 -2.61 0.54 1.13
CA LEU A 53 -3.02 0.56 -0.29
C LEU A 53 -4.54 0.74 -0.46
N ALA A 54 -5.34 0.08 0.39
CA ALA A 54 -6.79 0.26 0.38
C ALA A 54 -7.20 1.69 0.73
N LEU A 55 -6.61 2.26 1.79
CA LEU A 55 -6.83 3.65 2.20
C LEU A 55 -6.44 4.64 1.09
N VAL A 56 -5.28 4.46 0.46
CA VAL A 56 -4.81 5.29 -0.66
C VAL A 56 -5.79 5.24 -1.83
N ALA A 57 -6.28 4.04 -2.19
CA ALA A 57 -7.26 3.89 -3.25
C ALA A 57 -8.57 4.63 -2.93
N GLU A 58 -9.03 4.56 -1.68
CA GLU A 58 -10.25 5.21 -1.22
C GLU A 58 -10.12 6.74 -1.19
N LEU A 59 -9.00 7.26 -0.68
CA LEU A 59 -8.69 8.70 -0.72
C LEU A 59 -8.63 9.23 -2.17
N CYS A 60 -8.01 8.47 -3.08
CA CYS A 60 -8.01 8.81 -4.50
C CYS A 60 -9.43 8.83 -5.06
N ALA A 61 -10.26 7.81 -4.78
CA ALA A 61 -11.65 7.76 -5.23
C ALA A 61 -12.45 8.98 -4.73
N ILE A 62 -12.32 9.33 -3.46
CA ILE A 62 -12.92 10.53 -2.87
C ILE A 62 -12.44 11.79 -3.59
N GLY A 63 -11.14 11.91 -3.86
CA GLY A 63 -10.57 13.05 -4.59
C GLY A 63 -11.12 13.21 -6.01
N PHE A 64 -11.26 12.10 -6.74
CA PHE A 64 -11.85 12.12 -8.09
C PHE A 64 -13.34 12.46 -8.08
N LEU A 65 -14.11 11.91 -7.14
CA LEU A 65 -15.56 12.18 -7.04
C LEU A 65 -15.88 13.61 -6.54
N SER A 66 -15.05 14.14 -5.64
CA SER A 66 -15.21 15.48 -5.08
C SER A 66 -14.56 16.59 -5.92
N ALA A 67 -13.86 16.22 -7.00
CA ALA A 67 -13.01 17.11 -7.79
C ALA A 67 -11.96 17.89 -6.96
N GLN A 68 -11.51 17.32 -5.84
CA GLN A 68 -10.51 17.90 -4.96
C GLN A 68 -9.15 17.21 -5.12
N THR A 69 -8.18 17.94 -5.65
CA THR A 69 -6.79 17.48 -5.78
C THR A 69 -6.13 17.20 -4.42
N GLY A 70 -6.58 17.86 -3.35
CA GLY A 70 -6.02 17.68 -2.00
C GLY A 70 -6.03 16.24 -1.50
N PHE A 71 -7.12 15.49 -1.73
CA PHE A 71 -7.19 14.07 -1.35
C PHE A 71 -6.25 13.19 -2.18
N VAL A 72 -6.09 13.49 -3.47
CA VAL A 72 -5.18 12.75 -4.36
C VAL A 72 -3.73 13.01 -3.96
N THR A 73 -3.39 14.27 -3.64
CA THR A 73 -2.05 14.62 -3.14
C THR A 73 -1.76 13.95 -1.80
N LEU A 74 -2.72 13.95 -0.87
CA LEU A 74 -2.58 13.26 0.41
C LEU A 74 -2.35 11.76 0.22
N ALA A 75 -3.13 11.12 -0.65
CA ALA A 75 -2.99 9.71 -0.99
C ALA A 75 -1.60 9.41 -1.58
N ALA A 76 -1.08 10.30 -2.44
CA ALA A 76 0.25 10.18 -3.01
C ALA A 76 1.36 10.30 -1.95
N ILE A 77 1.23 11.22 -0.99
CA ILE A 77 2.19 11.37 0.12
C ILE A 77 2.20 10.11 0.99
N ILE A 78 1.03 9.63 1.39
CA ILE A 78 0.90 8.41 2.20
C ILE A 78 1.54 7.21 1.49
N LEU A 79 1.28 7.07 0.18
CA LEU A 79 1.86 6.01 -0.61
C LEU A 79 3.39 6.12 -0.73
N ALA A 80 3.91 7.34 -0.89
CA ALA A 80 5.35 7.59 -0.98
C ALA A 80 6.06 7.23 0.34
N GLU A 81 5.50 7.63 1.49
CA GLU A 81 6.03 7.28 2.81
C GLU A 81 6.05 5.75 2.99
N GLU A 82 4.96 5.05 2.66
CA GLU A 82 4.96 3.59 2.79
C GLU A 82 5.96 2.90 1.85
N LEU A 83 6.14 3.40 0.63
CA LEU A 83 7.15 2.88 -0.29
C LEU A 83 8.56 3.14 0.22
N TYR A 84 8.80 4.28 0.86
CA TYR A 84 10.06 4.60 1.50
C TYR A 84 10.36 3.65 2.66
N GLU A 85 9.43 3.48 3.60
CA GLU A 85 9.61 2.59 4.75
C GLU A 85 9.81 1.13 4.34
N THR A 86 8.96 0.62 3.43
CA THR A 86 9.08 -0.76 2.96
C THR A 86 10.31 -1.00 2.09
N GLY A 87 10.72 0.00 1.29
CA GLY A 87 11.95 -0.04 0.53
C GLY A 87 13.19 -0.03 1.42
N LEU A 88 13.21 0.83 2.44
CA LEU A 88 14.28 0.90 3.44
C LEU A 88 14.37 -0.41 4.23
N LEU A 89 13.24 -0.95 4.69
CA LEU A 89 13.20 -2.23 5.41
C LEU A 89 13.77 -3.37 4.56
N ALA A 90 13.39 -3.45 3.28
CA ALA A 90 13.93 -4.46 2.37
C ALA A 90 15.44 -4.30 2.15
N ALA A 91 15.93 -3.06 2.06
CA ALA A 91 17.36 -2.78 1.93
C ALA A 91 18.14 -3.20 3.19
N VAL A 92 17.61 -2.90 4.39
CA VAL A 92 18.23 -3.27 5.67
C VAL A 92 18.31 -4.79 5.83
N ILE A 93 17.23 -5.52 5.53
CA ILE A 93 17.22 -7.00 5.59
C ILE A 93 18.28 -7.57 4.65
N ARG A 94 18.34 -7.09 3.40
CA ARG A 94 19.31 -7.56 2.41
C ARG A 94 20.76 -7.26 2.81
N LEU A 95 20.99 -6.15 3.50
CA LEU A 95 22.31 -5.81 4.04
C LEU A 95 22.70 -6.73 5.21
N GLY A 96 21.75 -7.03 6.10
CA GLY A 96 21.93 -7.98 7.20
C GLY A 96 22.28 -9.39 6.70
N GLU A 97 21.56 -9.90 5.72
CA GLU A 97 21.82 -11.22 5.12
C GLU A 97 23.23 -11.34 4.52
N ARG A 98 23.72 -10.28 3.86
CA ARG A 98 25.10 -10.23 3.31
C ARG A 98 26.15 -10.26 4.42
N GLY A 99 25.96 -9.47 5.48
CA GLY A 99 26.88 -9.43 6.61
C GLY A 99 26.91 -10.73 7.43
N THR A 100 25.78 -11.45 7.51
CA THR A 100 25.73 -12.78 8.12
C THR A 100 26.44 -13.83 7.26
N ALA A 101 26.30 -13.78 5.93
CA ALA A 101 26.97 -14.68 5.01
C ALA A 101 28.50 -14.54 5.06
N GLU A 102 29.03 -13.31 5.06
CA GLU A 102 30.47 -13.03 5.20
C GLU A 102 31.06 -13.57 6.51
N ARG A 103 30.30 -13.57 7.62
CA ARG A 103 30.76 -14.09 8.91
C ARG A 103 30.79 -15.61 9.00
N LEU A 104 30.05 -16.33 8.15
CA LEU A 104 29.90 -17.79 8.20
C LEU A 104 30.84 -18.53 7.23
N THR A 105 31.49 -17.83 6.31
CA THR A 105 32.60 -18.33 5.49
C THR A 105 33.92 -17.73 5.99
N PRO A 106 34.67 -18.41 6.89
CA PRO A 106 36.03 -17.98 7.21
C PRO A 106 36.98 -18.22 6.02
N PRO A 107 38.08 -17.44 5.91
CA PRO A 107 39.10 -17.61 4.88
C PRO A 107 39.84 -18.96 4.97
#